data_AF-A0A397E3T0-F1
#
_entry.id   AF-A0A397E3T0-F1
#
_cell.length_a   1.000
_cell.length_b   1.000
_cell.length_c   1.000
_cell.angle_alpha   90.00
_cell.angle_beta   90.00
_cell.angle_gamma   90.00
#
_symmetry.space_group_name_H-M   'P 1'
#
loop_
_entity.id
_entity.type
_entity.pdbx_description
1 polymer ?
#
loop_
_entity_poly.entity_id
_entity_poly.type
_entity_poly.pdbx_seq_one_letter_code
_entity_poly.pdbx_strand_id
1 'polypeptide(L)'
;MQQQQAPHEVAESCFLQLYAEAVRSMVPFILFTPPHSAPVDGRESAEDAWAPSDDLTTKLEAFGYDVGYRFVERFSRDRPRLLEPLDVIKFLCKDFWIHIFKKQIDKLQTNHRGVFVLQDFNFRWIQALSGEHDAESKQKALVFLVFPCGLLRGALANLGILAIVNADLNAVPGCTSYAFLRFELIYF
;
A
#
# COMPACT_ATOMS: atom_id res chain seq x y z
N MET A 1 -19.39 1.87 37.26
CA MET A 1 -18.66 2.67 36.24
C MET A 1 -17.81 1.70 35.44
N GLN A 2 -18.17 1.42 34.18
CA GLN A 2 -17.34 0.57 33.32
C GLN A 2 -16.15 1.40 32.85
N GLN A 3 -14.95 0.93 33.17
CA GLN A 3 -13.70 1.56 32.79
C GLN A 3 -13.48 1.24 31.31
N GLN A 4 -13.69 2.23 30.45
CA GLN A 4 -13.40 2.13 29.02
C GLN A 4 -11.88 1.97 28.88
N GLN A 5 -11.44 0.75 28.61
CA GLN A 5 -10.03 0.43 28.42
C GLN A 5 -9.57 1.13 27.14
N ALA A 6 -8.66 2.10 27.28
CA ALA A 6 -8.10 2.82 26.13
C ALA A 6 -7.44 1.81 25.18
N PRO A 7 -7.65 1.94 23.85
CA PRO A 7 -7.04 1.01 22.90
C PRO A 7 -5.51 1.08 23.05
N HIS A 8 -4.87 -0.09 23.14
CA HIS A 8 -3.41 -0.16 23.09
C HIS A 8 -2.94 0.37 21.73
N GLU A 9 -2.35 1.55 21.72
CA GLU A 9 -1.79 2.14 20.51
C GLU A 9 -0.40 1.55 20.26
N VAL A 10 -0.28 0.74 19.21
CA VAL A 10 1.03 0.33 18.69
C VAL A 10 1.65 1.52 17.97
N ALA A 11 2.90 1.85 18.27
CA ALA A 11 3.59 2.94 17.60
C ALA A 11 3.69 2.66 16.09
N GLU A 12 3.37 3.66 15.26
CA GLU A 12 3.48 3.55 13.79
C GLU A 12 4.87 3.10 13.35
N SER A 13 5.91 3.50 14.08
CA SER A 13 7.30 3.08 13.87
C SER A 13 7.50 1.57 13.99
N CYS A 14 6.81 0.89 14.92
CA CYS A 14 6.92 -0.56 15.08
C CYS A 14 6.35 -1.30 13.87
N PHE A 15 5.21 -0.83 13.33
CA PHE A 15 4.65 -1.39 12.11
C PHE A 15 5.60 -1.16 10.93
N LEU A 16 6.09 0.07 10.77
CA LEU A 16 7.00 0.42 9.68
C LEU A 16 8.28 -0.41 9.70
N GLN A 17 8.88 -0.60 10.87
CA GLN A 17 10.06 -1.44 11.05
C GLN A 17 9.76 -2.90 10.76
N LEU A 18 8.65 -3.44 11.29
CA LEU A 18 8.24 -4.82 11.04
C LEU A 18 7.98 -5.06 9.55
N TYR A 19 7.29 -4.13 8.89
CA TYR A 19 6.98 -4.23 7.46
C TYR A 19 8.25 -4.07 6.61
N ALA A 20 9.14 -3.13 6.94
CA ALA A 20 10.41 -2.98 6.25
C ALA A 20 11.28 -4.25 6.38
N GLU A 21 11.35 -4.86 7.56
CA GLU A 21 12.07 -6.11 7.77
C GLU A 21 11.37 -7.31 7.09
N ALA A 22 10.04 -7.35 7.07
CA ALA A 22 9.30 -8.37 6.34
C ALA A 22 9.58 -8.28 4.83
N VAL A 23 9.48 -7.07 4.24
CA VAL A 23 9.85 -6.81 2.84
C VAL A 23 11.31 -7.21 2.61
N ARG A 24 12.24 -6.77 3.47
CA ARG A 24 13.67 -7.11 3.37
C ARG A 24 13.94 -8.61 3.45
N SER A 25 13.17 -9.35 4.26
CA SER A 25 13.29 -10.80 4.39
C SER A 25 12.69 -11.57 3.21
N MET A 26 11.71 -10.98 2.52
CA MET A 26 11.06 -11.55 1.34
C MET A 26 11.76 -11.19 0.04
N VAL A 27 12.49 -10.06 0.01
CA VAL A 27 13.54 -9.81 -0.99
C VAL A 27 14.64 -10.83 -0.69
N PRO A 28 14.85 -11.85 -1.53
CA PRO A 28 15.87 -12.84 -1.25
C PRO A 28 17.23 -12.16 -1.08
N PHE A 29 18.10 -12.79 -0.30
CA PHE A 29 19.50 -12.46 0.00
C PHE A 29 20.39 -12.43 -1.27
N ILE A 30 19.88 -12.00 -2.42
CA ILE A 30 20.55 -11.95 -3.73
C ILE A 30 21.59 -10.82 -3.78
N LEU A 31 21.49 -9.82 -2.89
CA LEU A 31 22.56 -8.82 -2.72
C LEU A 31 23.78 -9.35 -1.95
N PHE A 32 23.77 -10.60 -1.44
CA PHE A 32 24.87 -11.14 -0.63
C PHE A 32 25.28 -12.59 -0.95
N THR A 33 24.80 -13.17 -2.04
CA THR A 33 25.53 -14.27 -2.69
C THR A 33 26.63 -13.66 -3.56
N PRO A 34 27.93 -13.77 -3.22
CA PRO A 34 28.97 -13.46 -4.18
C PRO A 34 28.77 -14.38 -5.40
N PRO A 35 29.05 -13.90 -6.63
CA PRO A 35 28.85 -14.68 -7.83
C PRO A 35 29.89 -15.80 -7.86
N HIS A 36 29.58 -16.94 -7.25
CA HIS A 36 30.38 -18.15 -7.40
C HIS A 36 29.76 -19.06 -8.45
N SER A 37 29.67 -18.57 -9.67
CA SER A 37 29.90 -19.31 -10.93
C SER A 37 29.43 -18.46 -12.10
N ALA A 38 30.38 -17.88 -12.83
CA ALA A 38 30.13 -17.13 -14.05
C ALA A 38 29.46 -18.01 -15.13
N PRO A 39 28.62 -17.39 -15.97
CA PRO A 39 28.82 -17.50 -17.41
C PRO A 39 29.35 -16.17 -17.95
N VAL A 40 30.40 -16.28 -18.74
CA VAL A 40 30.96 -15.20 -19.55
C VAL A 40 30.03 -15.01 -20.74
N ASP A 41 29.14 -14.01 -20.71
CA ASP A 41 28.92 -13.12 -21.86
C ASP A 41 28.11 -11.88 -21.45
N GLY A 42 28.39 -10.76 -22.12
CA GLY A 42 28.09 -9.42 -21.64
C GLY A 42 26.62 -8.94 -21.71
N ARG A 43 26.38 -7.88 -20.91
CA ARG A 43 25.16 -7.06 -20.76
C ARG A 43 24.11 -7.58 -19.78
N GLU A 44 24.45 -7.59 -18.50
CA GLU A 44 23.46 -7.29 -17.46
C GLU A 44 23.73 -5.86 -17.01
N SER A 45 22.87 -4.95 -17.47
CA SER A 45 22.93 -3.57 -17.05
C SER A 45 22.46 -3.50 -15.59
N ALA A 46 23.06 -2.60 -14.80
CA ALA A 46 22.81 -2.43 -13.36
C ALA A 46 21.38 -1.94 -13.01
N GLU A 47 20.44 -2.10 -13.95
CA GLU A 47 19.05 -1.65 -13.93
C GLU A 47 18.13 -2.64 -13.19
N ASP A 48 18.56 -3.90 -13.06
CA ASP A 48 17.72 -5.01 -12.59
C ASP A 48 17.83 -5.30 -11.07
N ALA A 49 18.72 -4.63 -10.34
CA ALA A 49 19.03 -4.99 -8.95
C ALA A 49 17.91 -4.65 -7.93
N TRP A 50 16.94 -3.80 -8.30
CA TRP A 50 15.86 -3.38 -7.41
C TRP A 50 14.44 -3.50 -8.02
N ALA A 51 14.30 -4.08 -9.21
CA ALA A 51 12.96 -4.45 -9.68
C ALA A 51 12.43 -5.58 -8.77
N PRO A 52 11.36 -5.35 -7.97
CA PRO A 52 10.81 -6.42 -7.15
C PRO A 52 10.34 -7.54 -8.07
N SER A 53 10.71 -8.79 -7.74
CA SER A 53 10.22 -9.92 -8.52
C SER A 53 8.69 -9.99 -8.48
N ASP A 54 8.07 -10.52 -9.53
CA ASP A 54 6.62 -10.72 -9.57
C ASP A 54 6.13 -11.58 -8.39
N ASP A 55 6.95 -12.53 -7.93
CA ASP A 55 6.67 -13.36 -6.76
C ASP A 55 6.64 -12.54 -5.45
N LEU A 56 7.60 -11.62 -5.25
CA LEU A 56 7.60 -10.72 -4.10
C LEU A 56 6.36 -9.83 -4.11
N THR A 57 6.07 -9.22 -5.26
CA THR A 57 4.90 -8.34 -5.42
C THR A 57 3.61 -9.10 -5.14
N THR A 58 3.47 -10.32 -5.64
CA THR A 58 2.31 -11.18 -5.40
C THR A 58 2.15 -11.54 -3.92
N LYS A 59 3.24 -11.89 -3.23
CA LYS A 59 3.21 -12.23 -1.80
C LYS A 59 2.86 -11.03 -0.92
N LEU A 60 3.44 -9.86 -1.20
CA LEU A 60 3.15 -8.63 -0.46
C LEU A 60 1.70 -8.17 -0.66
N GLU A 61 1.20 -8.29 -1.89
CA GLU A 61 -0.18 -7.95 -2.20
C GLU A 61 -1.16 -8.91 -1.51
N ALA A 62 -0.91 -10.23 -1.56
CA ALA A 62 -1.73 -11.22 -0.86
C ALA A 62 -1.73 -11.01 0.66
N PHE A 63 -0.58 -10.65 1.24
CA PHE A 63 -0.49 -10.33 2.65
C PHE A 63 -1.32 -9.08 3.00
N GLY A 64 -1.22 -8.02 2.18
CA GLY A 64 -2.08 -6.85 2.30
C GLY A 64 -3.56 -7.23 2.22
N TYR A 65 -3.93 -8.03 1.22
CA TYR A 65 -5.29 -8.50 0.97
C TYR A 65 -5.91 -9.15 2.21
N ASP A 66 -5.22 -10.12 2.81
CA ASP A 66 -5.71 -10.81 4.00
C ASP A 66 -5.90 -9.86 5.19
N VAL A 67 -4.98 -8.92 5.39
CA VAL A 67 -5.09 -7.91 6.46
C VAL A 67 -6.30 -7.02 6.22
N GLY A 68 -6.49 -6.52 4.99
CA GLY A 68 -7.58 -5.62 4.63
C GLY A 68 -8.95 -6.27 4.77
N TYR A 69 -9.07 -7.50 4.29
CA TYR A 69 -10.29 -8.29 4.36
C TYR A 69 -10.74 -8.51 5.82
N ARG A 70 -9.82 -8.99 6.67
CA ARG A 70 -10.09 -9.25 8.10
C ARG A 70 -10.32 -7.97 8.89
N PHE A 71 -9.63 -6.89 8.54
CA PHE A 71 -9.83 -5.60 9.18
C PHE A 71 -11.28 -5.15 9.02
N VAL A 72 -11.79 -5.14 7.78
CA VAL A 72 -13.16 -4.71 7.48
C VAL A 72 -14.19 -5.64 8.13
N GLU A 73 -13.98 -6.96 8.10
CA GLU A 73 -14.88 -7.93 8.75
C GLU A 73 -15.18 -7.56 10.21
N ARG A 74 -14.17 -7.07 10.94
CA ARG A 74 -14.33 -6.63 12.33
C ARG A 74 -14.82 -5.20 12.46
N PHE A 75 -14.37 -4.28 11.60
CA PHE A 75 -14.59 -2.84 11.73
C PHE A 75 -15.90 -2.32 11.11
N SER A 76 -16.49 -3.09 10.19
CA SER A 76 -17.74 -2.75 9.51
C SER A 76 -18.97 -3.40 10.12
N ARG A 77 -18.79 -4.32 11.08
CA ARG A 77 -19.85 -5.18 11.64
C ARG A 77 -21.09 -4.42 12.13
N ASP A 78 -20.89 -3.29 12.80
CA ASP A 78 -21.96 -2.49 13.40
C ASP A 78 -22.38 -1.30 12.53
N ARG A 79 -21.88 -1.20 11.29
CA ARG A 79 -22.21 -0.10 10.38
C ARG A 79 -23.43 -0.44 9.51
N PRO A 80 -24.27 0.56 9.18
CA PRO A 80 -25.24 0.41 8.11
C PRO A 80 -24.57 -0.10 6.84
N ARG A 81 -25.25 -1.01 6.11
CA ARG A 81 -24.72 -1.57 4.87
C ARG A 81 -24.37 -0.45 3.89
N LEU A 82 -23.14 -0.45 3.40
CA LEU A 82 -22.67 0.44 2.36
C LEU A 82 -23.15 -0.15 1.02
N LEU A 83 -24.27 0.36 0.50
CA LEU A 83 -24.90 -0.18 -0.70
C LEU A 83 -24.27 0.35 -1.98
N GLU A 84 -23.82 1.60 -1.96
CA GLU A 84 -23.29 2.27 -3.14
C GLU A 84 -21.75 2.25 -3.15
N PRO A 85 -21.11 2.01 -4.32
CA PRO A 85 -19.65 2.03 -4.44
C PRO A 85 -19.01 3.31 -3.89
N LEU A 86 -19.65 4.46 -4.12
CA LEU A 86 -19.14 5.74 -3.63
C LEU A 86 -19.09 5.80 -2.09
N ASP A 87 -20.05 5.19 -1.40
CA ASP A 87 -20.09 5.20 0.06
C ASP A 87 -19.06 4.25 0.66
N VAL A 88 -18.79 3.12 -0.01
CA VAL A 88 -17.63 2.27 0.29
C VAL A 88 -16.33 3.05 0.13
N ILE A 89 -16.15 3.78 -0.98
CA ILE A 89 -14.92 4.57 -1.19
C ILE A 89 -14.77 5.69 -0.14
N LYS A 90 -15.87 6.36 0.27
CA LYS A 90 -15.82 7.35 1.35
C LYS A 90 -15.43 6.74 2.70
N PHE A 91 -15.96 5.56 3.02
CA PHE A 91 -15.56 4.79 4.19
C PHE A 91 -14.06 4.49 4.16
N LEU A 92 -13.54 4.07 3.01
CA LEU A 92 -12.11 3.83 2.85
C LEU A 92 -11.28 5.10 3.07
N CYS A 93 -11.69 6.22 2.48
CA CYS A 93 -10.97 7.50 2.56
C CYS A 93 -10.88 8.08 3.98
N LYS A 94 -11.87 7.81 4.82
CA LYS A 94 -11.99 8.40 6.16
C LYS A 94 -11.72 7.37 7.23
N ASP A 95 -12.64 6.46 7.45
CA ASP A 95 -12.54 5.52 8.57
C ASP A 95 -11.38 4.56 8.40
N PHE A 96 -11.33 3.84 7.28
CA PHE A 96 -10.29 2.83 7.08
C PHE A 96 -8.89 3.46 7.06
N TRP A 97 -8.70 4.53 6.28
CA TRP A 97 -7.41 5.21 6.16
C TRP A 97 -6.96 5.81 7.51
N ILE A 98 -7.86 6.44 8.27
CA ILE A 98 -7.52 6.99 9.59
C ILE A 98 -7.10 5.88 10.57
N HIS A 99 -7.75 4.73 10.55
CA HIS A 99 -7.39 3.66 11.49
C HIS A 99 -5.99 3.10 11.23
N ILE A 100 -5.59 3.01 9.97
CA ILE A 100 -4.33 2.35 9.58
C ILE A 100 -3.18 3.36 9.49
N PHE A 101 -3.43 4.54 8.91
CA PHE A 101 -2.41 5.56 8.61
C PHE A 101 -2.57 6.85 9.42
N LYS A 102 -3.50 6.86 10.39
CA LYS A 102 -3.74 7.98 11.34
C LYS A 102 -4.04 9.32 10.65
N LYS A 103 -4.53 9.25 9.42
CA LYS A 103 -4.88 10.40 8.57
C LYS A 103 -5.99 10.00 7.60
N GLN A 104 -6.79 10.97 7.16
CA GLN A 104 -7.70 10.79 6.02
C GLN A 104 -6.99 11.00 4.69
N ILE A 105 -7.54 10.44 3.61
CA ILE A 105 -7.14 10.77 2.24
C ILE A 105 -7.40 12.26 1.97
N ASP A 106 -6.43 12.95 1.35
CA ASP A 106 -6.53 14.40 1.10
C ASP A 106 -7.45 14.71 -0.07
N LYS A 107 -7.42 13.88 -1.12
CA LYS A 107 -8.21 14.11 -2.33
C LYS A 107 -8.79 12.83 -2.88
N LEU A 108 -10.09 12.86 -3.14
CA LEU A 108 -10.84 11.83 -3.86
C LEU A 108 -11.30 12.41 -5.20
N GLN A 109 -10.99 11.73 -6.30
CA GLN A 109 -11.53 12.02 -7.63
C GLN A 109 -12.23 10.79 -8.19
N THR A 110 -13.24 10.98 -9.02
CA THR A 110 -13.90 9.90 -9.75
C THR A 110 -14.30 10.36 -11.14
N ASN A 111 -14.33 9.42 -12.09
CA ASN A 111 -14.91 9.66 -13.41
C ASN A 111 -16.42 9.31 -13.47
N HIS A 112 -17.03 8.94 -12.34
CA HIS A 112 -18.42 8.45 -12.25
C HIS A 112 -18.73 7.21 -13.12
N ARG A 113 -17.70 6.56 -13.67
CA ARG A 113 -17.77 5.34 -14.48
C ARG A 113 -16.91 4.24 -13.89
N GLY A 114 -16.79 4.23 -12.56
CA GLY A 114 -16.10 3.17 -11.84
C GLY A 114 -14.63 3.38 -11.54
N VAL A 115 -14.03 4.51 -11.94
CA VAL A 115 -12.63 4.80 -11.59
C VAL A 115 -12.60 5.82 -10.46
N PHE A 116 -11.78 5.53 -9.45
CA PHE A 116 -11.56 6.40 -8.30
C PHE A 116 -10.06 6.64 -8.11
N VAL A 117 -9.68 7.86 -7.78
CA VAL A 117 -8.30 8.23 -7.50
C VAL A 117 -8.25 8.83 -6.11
N LEU A 118 -7.52 8.18 -5.21
CA LEU A 118 -7.30 8.63 -3.84
C LEU A 118 -5.85 9.12 -3.75
N GLN A 119 -5.67 10.30 -3.20
CA GLN A 119 -4.35 10.92 -3.09
C GLN A 119 -4.05 11.20 -1.63
N ASP A 120 -2.95 10.62 -1.15
CA ASP A 120 -2.36 10.95 0.14
C ASP A 120 -1.09 11.77 -0.10
N PHE A 121 -1.19 13.05 0.25
CA PHE A 121 -0.18 14.05 0.00
C PHE A 121 1.04 13.94 0.91
N ASN A 122 0.89 13.25 2.03
CA ASN A 122 1.93 13.11 3.04
C ASN A 122 1.91 11.68 3.57
N PHE A 123 2.06 10.72 2.66
CA PHE A 123 1.98 9.31 3.01
C PHE A 123 3.19 8.91 3.86
N ARG A 124 2.98 8.85 5.17
CA ARG A 124 4.02 8.74 6.21
C ARG A 124 4.99 7.59 6.00
N TRP A 125 4.50 6.48 5.43
CA TRP A 125 5.31 5.28 5.22
C TRP A 125 6.40 5.46 4.15
N ILE A 126 6.23 6.42 3.25
CA ILE A 126 7.19 6.72 2.18
C ILE A 126 7.99 8.00 2.47
N GLN A 127 7.50 8.87 3.35
CA GLN A 127 8.28 10.03 3.82
C GLN A 127 9.61 9.64 4.45
N ALA A 128 9.72 8.46 5.08
CA ALA A 128 10.98 7.96 5.61
C ALA A 128 11.97 7.51 4.50
N LEU A 129 11.48 7.28 3.28
CA LEU A 129 12.26 6.82 2.11
C LEU A 129 12.62 7.98 1.17
N SER A 130 12.04 9.17 1.35
CA SER A 130 12.12 10.29 0.39
C SER A 130 13.39 11.15 0.49
N GLY A 131 14.47 10.61 1.06
CA GLY A 131 15.75 11.31 1.19
C GLY A 131 16.51 11.53 -0.12
N GLU A 132 16.23 10.74 -1.17
CA GLU A 132 16.99 10.75 -2.41
C GLU A 132 16.05 10.87 -3.63
N HIS A 133 16.27 11.88 -4.46
CA HIS A 133 15.49 12.20 -5.66
C HIS A 133 15.86 11.29 -6.86
N ASP A 134 16.34 10.07 -6.61
CA ASP A 134 16.78 9.15 -7.64
C ASP A 134 15.70 8.15 -8.05
N ALA A 135 15.85 7.58 -9.24
CA ALA A 135 14.92 6.60 -9.79
C ALA A 135 14.86 5.32 -8.92
N GLU A 136 15.95 4.99 -8.24
CA GLU A 136 16.07 3.83 -7.36
C GLU A 136 15.20 3.99 -6.11
N SER A 137 15.18 5.15 -5.47
CA SER A 137 14.34 5.47 -4.32
C SER A 137 12.86 5.50 -4.68
N LYS A 138 12.52 5.96 -5.90
CA LYS A 138 11.15 5.85 -6.40
C LYS A 138 10.74 4.37 -6.53
N GLN A 139 11.59 3.53 -7.10
CA GLN A 139 11.29 2.10 -7.25
C GLN A 139 11.18 1.40 -5.87
N LYS A 140 12.06 1.73 -4.91
CA LYS A 140 11.97 1.32 -3.49
C LYS A 140 10.61 1.67 -2.91
N ALA A 141 10.23 2.93 -3.02
CA ALA A 141 8.97 3.41 -2.47
C ALA A 141 7.74 2.77 -3.13
N LEU A 142 7.78 2.42 -4.43
CA LEU A 142 6.70 1.68 -5.08
C LEU A 142 6.50 0.27 -4.50
N VAL A 143 7.58 -0.44 -4.12
CA VAL A 143 7.46 -1.75 -3.42
C VAL A 143 6.69 -1.61 -2.11
N PHE A 144 6.92 -0.51 -1.37
CA PHE A 144 6.19 -0.22 -0.13
C PHE A 144 4.70 0.06 -0.34
N LEU A 145 4.27 0.38 -1.57
CA LEU A 145 2.85 0.58 -1.91
C LEU A 145 2.12 -0.71 -2.29
N VAL A 146 2.82 -1.81 -2.54
CA VAL A 146 2.21 -3.10 -2.90
C VAL A 146 1.30 -3.61 -1.77
N PHE A 147 1.76 -3.55 -0.52
CA PHE A 147 0.94 -3.93 0.63
C PHE A 147 -0.31 -3.04 0.79
N PRO A 148 -0.22 -1.69 0.79
CA PRO A 148 -1.39 -0.83 0.73
C PRO A 148 -2.37 -1.16 -0.41
N CYS A 149 -1.89 -1.51 -1.60
CA CYS A 149 -2.77 -1.95 -2.70
C CYS A 149 -3.55 -3.23 -2.34
N GLY A 150 -2.86 -4.25 -1.84
CA GLY A 150 -3.49 -5.49 -1.36
C GLY A 150 -4.50 -5.21 -0.24
N LEU A 151 -4.09 -4.42 0.74
CA LEU A 151 -4.91 -3.98 1.88
C LEU A 151 -6.24 -3.36 1.44
N LEU A 152 -6.17 -2.50 0.44
CA LEU A 152 -7.36 -1.88 -0.15
C LEU A 152 -8.21 -2.86 -0.95
N ARG A 153 -7.59 -3.77 -1.72
CA ARG A 153 -8.30 -4.81 -2.48
C ARG A 153 -9.04 -5.78 -1.56
N GLY A 154 -8.41 -6.25 -0.48
CA GLY A 154 -9.04 -7.13 0.49
C GLY A 154 -10.22 -6.46 1.21
N ALA A 155 -10.05 -5.19 1.58
CA ALA A 155 -11.11 -4.40 2.17
C ALA A 155 -12.32 -4.25 1.22
N LEU A 156 -12.06 -3.90 -0.05
CA LEU A 156 -13.09 -3.77 -1.08
C LEU A 156 -13.82 -5.10 -1.33
N ALA A 157 -13.07 -6.21 -1.43
CA ALA A 157 -13.64 -7.53 -1.65
C ALA A 157 -14.58 -7.95 -0.50
N ASN A 158 -14.21 -7.68 0.74
CA ASN A 158 -15.07 -7.94 1.91
C ASN A 158 -16.37 -7.10 1.88
N LEU A 159 -16.28 -5.86 1.36
CA LEU A 159 -17.43 -4.97 1.16
C LEU A 159 -18.24 -5.30 -0.11
N GLY A 160 -17.90 -6.37 -0.83
CA GLY A 160 -18.61 -6.81 -2.03
C GLY A 160 -18.24 -6.08 -3.31
N ILE A 161 -17.11 -5.36 -3.33
CA ILE A 161 -16.61 -4.65 -4.52
C ILE A 161 -15.33 -5.32 -5.03
N LEU A 162 -15.35 -5.78 -6.27
CA LEU A 162 -14.14 -6.25 -6.95
C LEU A 162 -13.45 -5.07 -7.63
N ALA A 163 -12.14 -4.94 -7.43
CA ALA A 163 -11.37 -3.82 -7.96
C ALA A 163 -9.92 -4.22 -8.26
N ILE A 164 -9.34 -3.54 -9.25
CA ILE A 164 -7.90 -3.43 -9.45
C ILE A 164 -7.45 -2.17 -8.71
N VAL A 165 -6.36 -2.29 -7.96
CA VAL A 165 -5.76 -1.16 -7.24
C VAL A 165 -4.32 -1.06 -7.67
N ASN A 166 -3.97 0.08 -8.24
CA ASN A 166 -2.63 0.42 -8.71
C ASN A 166 -2.10 1.60 -7.90
N ALA A 167 -0.80 1.60 -7.62
CA ALA A 167 -0.14 2.72 -6.96
C ALA A 167 0.83 3.42 -7.89
N ASP A 168 1.02 4.71 -7.69
CA ASP A 168 2.08 5.49 -8.33
C ASP A 168 2.62 6.54 -7.36
N LEU A 169 3.84 6.99 -7.61
CA LEU A 169 4.51 8.05 -6.88
C LEU A 169 4.81 9.19 -7.84
N ASN A 170 4.21 10.35 -7.58
CA ASN A 170 4.58 11.57 -8.29
C ASN A 170 5.06 12.62 -7.29
N ALA A 171 6.11 13.34 -7.67
CA ALA A 171 6.56 14.51 -6.93
C ALA A 171 5.75 15.73 -7.40
N VAL A 172 5.14 16.47 -6.48
CA VAL A 172 4.59 17.80 -6.76
C VAL A 172 5.63 18.84 -6.31
N PRO A 173 5.92 19.88 -7.11
CA PRO A 173 6.83 20.95 -6.70
C PRO A 173 6.35 21.56 -5.36
N GLY A 174 7.18 21.51 -4.33
CA GLY A 174 6.93 22.14 -3.03
C GLY A 174 6.51 21.22 -1.88
N CYS A 175 6.36 19.89 -2.07
CA CYS A 175 6.29 18.98 -0.92
C CYS A 175 7.13 17.71 -1.07
N THR A 176 7.49 17.16 0.08
CA THR A 176 8.29 15.96 0.29
C THR A 176 7.47 14.69 -0.04
N SER A 177 7.33 14.39 -1.34
CA SER A 177 6.78 13.13 -1.91
C SER A 177 5.31 12.78 -1.59
N TYR A 178 4.51 12.51 -2.62
CA TYR A 178 3.08 12.16 -2.52
C TYR A 178 2.85 10.71 -2.98
N ALA A 179 1.97 9.97 -2.30
CA ALA A 179 1.49 8.68 -2.78
C ALA A 179 0.16 8.82 -3.51
N PHE A 180 0.11 8.34 -4.75
CA PHE A 180 -1.11 8.22 -5.54
C PHE A 180 -1.59 6.78 -5.48
N LEU A 181 -2.79 6.58 -4.95
CA LEU A 181 -3.46 5.28 -4.98
C LEU A 181 -4.62 5.38 -5.96
N ARG A 182 -4.45 4.77 -7.12
CA ARG A 182 -5.46 4.74 -8.18
C ARG A 182 -6.22 3.42 -8.13
N PHE A 183 -7.54 3.52 -8.06
CA PHE A 183 -8.46 2.39 -7.99
C PHE A 183 -9.26 2.35 -9.27
N GLU A 184 -9.24 1.20 -9.93
CA GLU A 184 -10.11 0.91 -11.06
C GLU A 184 -11.06 -0.19 -10.62
N LEU A 185 -12.31 0.16 -10.32
CA LEU A 185 -13.31 -0.84 -9.94
C LEU A 185 -13.60 -1.72 -11.16
N ILE A 186 -13.67 -3.02 -10.93
CA ILE A 186 -14.05 -3.99 -11.95
C ILE A 186 -15.55 -4.24 -11.77
N TYR A 187 -16.35 -3.76 -12.72
CA TYR A 187 -17.76 -4.13 -12.82
C TYR A 187 -17.86 -5.34 -13.73
N PHE A 188 -18.45 -6.43 -13.24
CA PHE A 188 -18.93 -7.54 -14.05
C PHE A 188 -20.41 -7.35 -14.35
#